data_AF-A0A7X6YPJ3-F1
#
_entry.id   AF-A0A7X6YPJ3-F1
#
_cell.length_a   1.000
_cell.length_b   1.000
_cell.length_c   1.000
_cell.angle_alpha   90.00
_cell.angle_beta   90.00
_cell.angle_gamma   90.00
#
_symmetry.space_group_name_H-M   'P 1'
#
loop_
_entity.id
_entity.type
_entity.pdbx_description
1 polymer ?
#
loop_
_entity_poly.entity_id
_entity_poly.type
_entity_poly.pdbx_seq_one_letter_code
_entity_poly.pdbx_strand_id
1 'polypeptide(L)'
;MERVIELHSENINNNILKLIDRTIKQYGGSYRIIKINFEDPDQDKVYIKLAVEAEGDKFEQIRRILTKTKDKAVQTHETTILKPSLKDATAPPDFYSTSNHPTEVFIRGEWLQVKNIRMDALLVLRDGEIYATQLRNIKRGDLIVCTSAGVRVKPGEQNEGSGEFAFMTNEVSSERHVELEVRE
;
A
#
# COMPACT_ATOMS: atom_id res chain seq x y z
N MET A 1 -4.18 -24.87 22.23
CA MET A 1 -3.40 -24.22 23.32
C MET A 1 -2.95 -22.87 22.81
N GLU A 2 -3.46 -21.79 23.39
CA GLU A 2 -3.07 -20.42 23.04
C GLU A 2 -1.68 -20.12 23.62
N ARG A 3 -0.78 -19.58 22.79
CA ARG A 3 0.58 -19.20 23.19
C ARG A 3 0.92 -17.84 22.62
N VAL A 4 1.70 -17.06 23.37
CA VAL A 4 1.99 -15.67 23.03
C VAL A 4 3.33 -15.54 22.29
N ILE A 5 3.34 -14.77 21.21
CA ILE A 5 4.53 -14.41 20.44
C ILE A 5 4.65 -12.89 20.42
N GLU A 6 5.85 -12.39 20.67
CA GLU A 6 6.21 -10.97 20.61
C GLU A 6 7.10 -10.74 19.39
N LEU A 7 6.74 -9.75 18.58
CA LEU A 7 7.42 -9.40 17.33
C LEU A 7 7.80 -7.92 17.37
N HIS A 8 9.06 -7.65 17.01
CA HIS A 8 9.55 -6.31 16.74
C HIS A 8 9.90 -6.25 15.25
N SER A 9 9.37 -5.25 14.56
CA SER A 9 9.64 -4.97 13.15
C SER A 9 10.09 -3.54 12.99
N GLU A 10 11.13 -3.34 12.18
CA GLU A 10 11.64 -2.01 11.86
C GLU A 10 10.83 -1.34 10.74
N ASN A 11 9.75 -1.96 10.26
CA ASN A 11 8.83 -1.38 9.29
C ASN A 11 7.41 -1.96 9.49
N ILE A 12 6.42 -1.12 9.82
CA ILE A 12 5.02 -1.36 9.45
C ILE A 12 4.90 -1.02 7.97
N ASN A 13 4.97 -2.04 7.14
CA ASN A 13 4.21 -1.98 5.90
C ASN A 13 3.03 -2.93 6.06
N ASN A 14 1.96 -2.73 5.28
CA ASN A 14 0.79 -3.64 5.20
C ASN A 14 1.16 -5.12 4.95
N ASN A 15 2.43 -5.40 4.66
CA ASN A 15 3.00 -6.72 4.47
C ASN A 15 3.22 -7.49 5.78
N ILE A 16 3.46 -6.86 6.93
CA ILE A 16 3.75 -7.64 8.14
C ILE A 16 2.53 -8.39 8.68
N LEU A 17 1.36 -7.73 8.70
CA LEU A 17 0.10 -8.37 9.09
C LEU A 17 -0.29 -9.46 8.08
N LYS A 18 -0.10 -9.22 6.78
CA LYS A 18 -0.32 -10.23 5.74
C LYS A 18 0.62 -11.43 5.89
N LEU A 19 1.88 -11.21 6.24
CA LEU A 19 2.86 -12.27 6.48
C LEU A 19 2.47 -13.12 7.69
N ILE A 20 2.07 -12.48 8.80
CA ILE A 20 1.55 -13.15 9.99
C ILE A 20 0.33 -14.00 9.61
N ASP A 21 -0.65 -13.40 8.92
CA ASP A 21 -1.88 -14.09 8.50
C ASP A 21 -1.59 -15.30 7.60
N ARG A 22 -0.78 -15.12 6.55
CA ARG A 22 -0.38 -16.18 5.63
C ARG A 22 0.35 -17.30 6.35
N THR A 23 1.33 -16.97 7.19
CA THR A 23 2.15 -17.96 7.90
C THR A 23 1.26 -18.79 8.82
N ILE A 24 0.42 -18.15 9.63
CA ILE A 24 -0.40 -18.86 10.62
C ILE A 24 -1.47 -19.71 9.93
N LYS A 25 -2.12 -19.21 8.87
CA LYS A 25 -3.09 -19.98 8.08
C LYS A 25 -2.45 -21.17 7.36
N GLN A 26 -1.24 -21.02 6.82
CA GLN A 26 -0.51 -22.10 6.13
C GLN A 26 -0.27 -23.30 7.07
N TYR A 27 -0.04 -23.03 8.36
CA TYR A 27 0.14 -24.07 9.37
C TYR A 27 -1.17 -24.44 10.09
N GLY A 28 -2.33 -24.00 9.59
CA GLY A 28 -3.64 -24.32 10.15
C GLY A 28 -3.86 -23.78 11.56
N GLY A 29 -3.15 -22.72 11.95
CA GLY A 29 -3.33 -22.04 13.23
C GLY A 29 -4.34 -20.89 13.12
N SER A 30 -4.74 -20.38 14.28
CA SER A 30 -5.49 -19.13 14.41
C SER A 30 -4.69 -18.14 15.25
N TYR A 31 -5.00 -16.85 15.15
CA TYR A 31 -4.35 -15.84 15.96
C TYR A 31 -5.28 -14.69 16.33
N ARG A 32 -4.90 -14.01 17.40
CA ARG A 32 -5.51 -12.77 17.88
C ARG A 32 -4.42 -11.78 18.21
N ILE A 33 -4.61 -10.55 17.75
CA ILE A 33 -3.71 -9.45 18.09
C ILE A 33 -4.07 -8.97 19.49
N ILE A 34 -3.11 -9.05 20.42
CA ILE A 34 -3.28 -8.59 21.80
C ILE A 34 -2.95 -7.10 21.88
N LYS A 35 -1.86 -6.67 21.22
CA LYS A 35 -1.38 -5.30 21.29
C LYS A 35 -0.54 -4.97 20.05
N ILE A 36 -0.72 -3.76 19.54
CA ILE A 36 0.17 -3.14 18.54
C ILE A 36 0.62 -1.82 19.15
N ASN A 37 1.93 -1.61 19.23
CA ASN A 37 2.53 -0.34 19.62
C ASN A 37 3.42 0.15 18.47
N PHE A 38 3.26 1.40 18.14
CA PHE A 38 4.16 2.14 17.26
C PHE A 38 5.23 2.75 18.17
N GLU A 39 6.45 2.24 18.07
CA GLU A 39 7.58 2.66 18.90
C GLU A 39 8.21 3.96 18.38
N ASP A 40 8.16 4.18 17.06
CA ASP A 40 8.72 5.37 16.41
C ASP A 40 7.88 5.72 15.16
N PRO A 41 7.25 6.91 15.08
CA PRO A 41 6.46 7.34 13.92
C PRO A 41 7.32 7.62 12.68
N ASP A 42 8.58 8.04 12.86
CA ASP A 42 9.48 8.41 11.76
C ASP A 42 10.21 7.20 11.17
N GLN A 43 10.29 6.11 11.94
CA GLN A 43 11.02 4.89 11.57
C GLN A 43 10.11 3.67 11.37
N ASP A 44 8.79 3.85 11.41
CA ASP A 44 7.77 2.79 11.27
C ASP A 44 8.04 1.56 12.17
N LYS A 45 8.72 1.76 13.31
CA LYS A 45 9.09 0.67 14.22
C LYS A 45 7.89 0.25 15.02
N VAL A 46 7.57 -1.04 14.96
CA VAL A 46 6.38 -1.56 15.60
C VAL A 46 6.65 -2.81 16.40
N TYR A 47 6.02 -2.81 17.56
CA TYR A 47 5.88 -3.94 18.44
C TYR A 47 4.49 -4.55 18.30
N ILE A 48 4.42 -5.84 17.96
CA ILE A 48 3.17 -6.61 17.88
C ILE A 48 3.22 -7.77 18.86
N LYS A 49 2.20 -7.86 19.71
CA LYS A 49 1.96 -9.00 20.60
C LYS A 49 0.79 -9.82 20.07
N LEU A 50 1.06 -11.07 19.74
CA LEU A 50 0.09 -12.00 19.15
C LEU A 50 -0.18 -13.16 20.12
N ALA A 51 -1.45 -13.50 20.31
CA ALA A 51 -1.85 -14.82 20.79
C ALA A 51 -2.03 -15.72 19.56
N VAL A 52 -1.30 -16.83 19.51
CA VAL A 52 -1.36 -17.81 18.42
C VAL A 52 -1.80 -19.15 18.99
N GLU A 53 -2.79 -19.75 18.35
CA GLU A 53 -3.23 -21.11 18.61
C GLU A 53 -2.82 -22.01 17.44
N ALA A 54 -1.97 -22.98 17.73
CA ALA A 54 -1.52 -23.99 16.77
C ALA A 54 -1.20 -25.30 17.51
N GLU A 55 -1.30 -26.42 16.79
CA GLU A 55 -1.07 -27.75 17.36
C GLU A 55 0.42 -28.12 17.39
N GLY A 56 0.89 -28.64 18.53
CA GLY A 56 2.18 -29.33 18.66
C GLY A 56 3.36 -28.58 18.04
N ASP A 57 4.10 -29.26 17.17
CA ASP A 57 5.34 -28.76 16.53
C ASP A 57 5.10 -27.61 15.53
N LYS A 58 3.85 -27.39 15.09
CA LYS A 58 3.51 -26.31 14.16
C LYS A 58 3.71 -24.93 14.79
N PHE A 59 3.46 -24.81 16.10
CA PHE A 59 3.70 -23.57 16.83
C PHE A 59 5.18 -23.15 16.80
N GLU A 60 6.10 -24.10 17.01
CA GLU A 60 7.53 -23.80 16.99
C GLU A 60 8.02 -23.42 15.59
N GLN A 61 7.42 -23.99 14.53
CA GLN A 61 7.69 -23.58 13.15
C GLN A 61 7.21 -22.16 12.88
N ILE A 62 5.97 -21.82 13.25
CA ILE A 62 5.42 -20.45 13.14
C ILE A 62 6.31 -19.47 13.92
N ARG A 63 6.64 -19.78 15.17
CA ARG A 63 7.51 -18.96 16.02
C ARG A 63 8.86 -18.74 15.36
N ARG A 64 9.50 -19.78 14.83
CA ARG A 64 10.81 -19.70 14.16
C ARG A 64 10.76 -18.82 12.92
N ILE A 65 9.70 -18.92 12.11
CA ILE A 65 9.53 -18.11 10.90
C ILE A 65 9.34 -16.65 11.27
N LEU A 66 8.39 -16.36 12.17
CA LEU A 66 8.09 -14.99 12.59
C LEU A 66 9.27 -14.33 13.31
N THR A 67 10.06 -15.08 14.12
CA THR A 67 11.26 -14.54 14.80
C THR A 67 12.51 -14.44 13.92
N LYS A 68 12.69 -15.32 12.91
CA LYS A 68 13.77 -15.16 11.91
C LYS A 68 13.55 -13.99 10.95
N THR A 69 12.31 -13.53 10.83
CA THR A 69 11.95 -12.40 9.97
C THR A 69 12.37 -11.06 10.57
N LYS A 70 13.05 -11.02 11.73
CA LYS A 70 13.65 -9.80 12.30
C LYS A 70 14.50 -8.99 11.31
N ASP A 71 15.15 -9.65 10.36
CA ASP A 71 16.02 -9.01 9.35
C ASP A 71 15.61 -9.28 7.90
N LYS A 72 14.51 -10.01 7.69
CA LYS A 72 14.09 -10.44 6.35
C LYS A 72 12.61 -10.20 6.16
N ALA A 73 12.20 -8.95 6.27
CA ALA A 73 11.22 -8.45 5.32
C ALA A 73 11.85 -8.55 3.92
N VAL A 74 11.91 -9.77 3.36
CA VAL A 74 12.00 -9.93 1.92
C VAL A 74 10.76 -9.22 1.43
N GLN A 75 10.94 -7.98 0.99
CA GLN A 75 9.93 -7.21 0.29
C GLN A 75 9.64 -8.01 -0.97
N THR A 76 8.78 -9.01 -0.83
CA THR A 76 8.19 -9.69 -1.96
C THR A 76 7.17 -8.69 -2.46
N HIS A 77 7.65 -7.69 -3.19
CA HIS A 77 6.78 -6.81 -3.92
C HIS A 77 6.01 -7.71 -4.88
N GLU A 78 4.70 -7.81 -4.67
CA GLU A 78 3.84 -8.54 -5.59
C GLU A 78 3.99 -7.87 -6.95
N THR A 79 4.49 -8.61 -7.94
CA THR A 79 4.68 -8.10 -9.29
C THR A 79 3.32 -7.69 -9.83
N THR A 80 3.25 -6.48 -10.38
CA THR A 80 2.02 -5.99 -11.00
C THR A 80 1.52 -6.93 -12.09
N ILE A 81 0.20 -7.16 -12.10
CA ILE A 81 -0.47 -7.91 -13.15
C ILE A 81 -0.72 -6.97 -14.32
N LEU A 82 -0.24 -7.34 -15.51
CA LEU A 82 -0.48 -6.61 -16.74
C LEU A 82 -1.43 -7.42 -17.64
N LYS A 83 -2.46 -6.75 -18.15
CA LYS A 83 -3.38 -7.35 -19.12
C LYS A 83 -3.52 -6.47 -20.36
N PRO A 84 -3.56 -7.05 -21.57
CA PRO A 84 -3.75 -6.27 -22.78
C PRO A 84 -5.19 -5.75 -22.88
N SER A 85 -5.35 -4.54 -23.41
CA SER A 85 -6.66 -4.07 -23.86
C SER A 85 -7.14 -4.86 -25.09
N LEU A 86 -8.40 -5.30 -25.07
CA LEU A 86 -8.97 -6.11 -26.16
C LEU A 86 -9.37 -5.28 -27.39
N LYS A 87 -9.67 -3.99 -27.20
CA LYS A 87 -10.13 -3.03 -28.23
C LYS A 87 -9.70 -1.60 -27.88
N ASP A 88 -9.68 -0.72 -28.87
CA ASP A 88 -9.50 0.72 -28.63
C ASP A 88 -10.54 1.24 -27.61
N ALA A 89 -10.08 2.13 -26.74
CA ALA A 89 -10.85 2.74 -25.66
C ALA A 89 -11.51 1.75 -24.67
N THR A 90 -10.95 0.55 -24.51
CA THR A 90 -11.40 -0.43 -23.51
C THR A 90 -10.32 -0.77 -22.50
N ALA A 91 -10.71 -1.28 -21.34
CA ALA A 91 -9.80 -1.69 -20.28
C ALA A 91 -10.21 -3.05 -19.71
N PRO A 92 -9.27 -3.82 -19.15
CA PRO A 92 -9.59 -4.96 -18.31
C PRO A 92 -10.51 -4.55 -17.15
N PRO A 93 -11.45 -5.39 -16.70
CA PRO A 93 -12.42 -5.03 -15.65
C PRO A 93 -11.77 -4.70 -14.30
N ASP A 94 -10.55 -5.18 -14.06
CA ASP A 94 -9.79 -5.01 -12.82
C ASP A 94 -8.60 -4.04 -12.99
N PHE A 95 -8.68 -3.10 -13.93
CA PHE A 95 -7.65 -2.07 -14.10
C PHE A 95 -7.49 -1.19 -12.85
N TYR A 96 -6.27 -0.73 -12.60
CA TYR A 96 -6.02 0.27 -11.56
C TYR A 96 -6.35 1.67 -12.07
N SER A 97 -7.19 2.41 -11.33
CA SER A 97 -7.49 3.82 -11.61
C SER A 97 -6.61 4.72 -10.76
N THR A 98 -5.93 5.67 -11.39
CA THR A 98 -4.99 6.57 -10.73
C THR A 98 -5.66 7.69 -9.94
N SER A 99 -4.99 8.13 -8.87
CA SER A 99 -5.24 9.42 -8.21
C SER A 99 -4.40 10.54 -8.87
N ASN A 100 -4.41 11.73 -8.29
CA ASN A 100 -3.55 12.85 -8.67
C ASN A 100 -2.13 12.79 -8.05
N HIS A 101 -1.85 11.85 -7.15
CA HIS A 101 -0.57 11.78 -6.43
C HIS A 101 0.50 11.00 -7.20
N PRO A 102 1.79 11.38 -7.05
CA PRO A 102 2.91 10.64 -7.64
C PRO A 102 2.81 9.14 -7.33
N THR A 103 2.92 8.32 -8.36
CA THR A 103 2.70 6.88 -8.28
C THR A 103 3.90 6.14 -8.87
N GLU A 104 4.25 4.98 -8.32
CA GLU A 104 5.25 4.06 -8.85
C GLU A 104 4.65 2.65 -8.98
N VAL A 105 5.13 1.88 -9.96
CA VAL A 105 4.67 0.53 -10.28
C VAL A 105 5.84 -0.44 -10.29
N PHE A 106 5.70 -1.59 -9.64
CA PHE A 106 6.72 -2.61 -9.52
C PHE A 106 6.63 -3.62 -10.66
N ILE A 107 7.59 -3.56 -11.58
CA ILE A 107 7.66 -4.38 -12.78
C ILE A 107 9.06 -4.95 -12.91
N ARG A 108 9.17 -6.27 -13.12
CA ARG A 108 10.45 -6.97 -13.36
C ARG A 108 11.53 -6.73 -12.30
N GLY A 109 11.15 -6.53 -11.04
CA GLY A 109 12.10 -6.35 -9.94
C GLY A 109 12.42 -4.88 -9.63
N GLU A 110 11.86 -3.93 -10.38
CA GLU A 110 12.17 -2.51 -10.26
C GLU A 110 10.90 -1.67 -10.06
N TRP A 111 11.04 -0.57 -9.32
CA TRP A 111 10.01 0.44 -9.18
C TRP A 111 10.14 1.46 -10.31
N LEU A 112 9.13 1.53 -11.16
CA LEU A 112 9.07 2.48 -12.27
C LEU A 112 8.14 3.64 -11.91
N GLN A 113 8.62 4.87 -12.08
CA GLN A 113 7.82 6.07 -11.86
C GLN A 113 6.78 6.26 -12.97
N VAL A 114 5.53 6.54 -12.58
CA VAL A 114 4.45 6.84 -13.51
C VAL A 114 4.63 8.24 -14.08
N LYS A 115 4.64 8.34 -15.41
CA LYS A 115 4.67 9.61 -16.15
C LYS A 115 3.26 10.13 -16.41
N ASN A 116 3.15 11.46 -16.56
CA ASN A 116 1.91 12.18 -16.86
C ASN A 116 0.78 11.91 -15.86
N ILE A 117 1.14 11.78 -14.57
CA ILE A 117 0.20 11.43 -13.52
C ILE A 117 -0.99 12.39 -13.49
N ARG A 118 -2.17 11.83 -13.31
CA ARG A 118 -3.45 12.52 -13.24
C ARG A 118 -4.48 11.60 -12.63
N MET A 119 -5.53 12.17 -12.07
CA MET A 119 -6.68 11.41 -11.62
C MET A 119 -7.45 10.80 -12.80
N ASP A 120 -8.14 9.69 -12.54
CA ASP A 120 -9.04 8.99 -13.45
C ASP A 120 -8.39 8.52 -14.75
N ALA A 121 -7.18 7.98 -14.66
CA ALA A 121 -6.45 7.39 -15.77
C ALA A 121 -6.01 5.96 -15.49
N LEU A 122 -5.64 5.25 -16.55
CA LEU A 122 -5.11 3.90 -16.52
C LEU A 122 -3.59 3.96 -16.62
N LEU A 123 -2.90 3.04 -15.95
CA LEU A 123 -1.45 2.91 -16.05
C LEU A 123 -1.11 1.95 -17.20
N VAL A 124 -0.43 2.46 -18.23
CA VAL A 124 -0.07 1.71 -19.44
C VAL A 124 1.44 1.57 -19.54
N LEU A 125 1.91 0.33 -19.75
CA LEU A 125 3.32 0.04 -20.04
C LEU A 125 3.59 0.17 -21.54
N ARG A 126 4.48 1.10 -21.91
CA ARG A 126 4.98 1.28 -23.28
C ARG A 126 6.48 1.51 -23.24
N ASP A 127 7.23 0.78 -24.06
CA ASP A 127 8.69 0.94 -24.20
C ASP A 127 9.47 0.87 -22.87
N GLY A 128 8.99 0.09 -21.91
CA GLY A 128 9.62 -0.06 -20.59
C GLY A 128 9.23 1.03 -19.58
N GLU A 129 8.37 1.98 -19.96
CA GLU A 129 7.93 3.07 -19.10
C GLU A 129 6.43 3.02 -18.83
N ILE A 130 6.00 3.59 -17.70
CA ILE A 130 4.58 3.62 -17.32
C ILE A 130 4.02 5.02 -17.51
N TYR A 131 2.89 5.11 -18.21
CA TYR A 131 2.18 6.35 -18.46
C TYR A 131 0.75 6.28 -17.93
N ALA A 132 0.32 7.31 -17.22
CA ALA A 132 -1.09 7.53 -16.96
C ALA A 132 -1.80 7.98 -18.26
N THR A 133 -2.69 7.14 -18.76
CA THR A 133 -3.38 7.29 -20.05
C THR A 133 -4.89 7.26 -19.82
N GLN A 134 -5.60 8.23 -20.39
CA GLN A 134 -7.07 8.26 -20.30
C GLN A 134 -7.70 7.10 -21.06
N LEU A 135 -8.85 6.61 -20.59
CA LEU A 135 -9.56 5.48 -21.21
C LEU A 135 -9.75 5.67 -22.72
N ARG A 136 -10.20 6.84 -23.17
CA ARG A 136 -10.40 7.15 -24.60
C ARG A 136 -9.14 7.07 -25.47
N ASN A 137 -7.95 7.15 -24.86
CA ASN A 137 -6.65 7.12 -25.55
C ASN A 137 -6.00 5.73 -25.52
N ILE A 138 -6.65 4.74 -24.90
CA ILE A 138 -6.18 3.35 -24.89
C ILE A 138 -6.32 2.75 -26.28
N LYS A 139 -5.29 2.02 -26.72
CA LYS A 139 -5.25 1.28 -27.96
C LYS A 139 -5.33 -0.21 -27.71
N ARG A 140 -5.90 -0.94 -28.67
CA ARG A 140 -5.89 -2.40 -28.63
C ARG A 140 -4.46 -2.92 -28.45
N GLY A 141 -4.27 -3.81 -27.49
CA GLY A 141 -2.96 -4.40 -27.17
C GLY A 141 -2.14 -3.63 -26.13
N ASP A 142 -2.55 -2.42 -25.73
CA ASP A 142 -1.90 -1.70 -24.61
C ASP A 142 -1.88 -2.58 -23.35
N LEU A 143 -0.72 -2.72 -22.73
CA LEU A 143 -0.54 -3.46 -21.49
C LEU A 143 -0.91 -2.58 -20.31
N ILE A 144 -2.01 -2.90 -19.65
CA ILE A 144 -2.61 -2.11 -18.57
C ILE A 144 -2.34 -2.78 -17.22
N VAL A 145 -1.95 -1.99 -16.24
CA VAL A 145 -1.84 -2.40 -14.83
C VAL A 145 -3.21 -2.75 -14.26
N CYS A 146 -3.32 -3.96 -13.74
CA CYS A 146 -4.49 -4.47 -13.06
C CYS A 146 -4.22 -4.64 -11.56
N THR A 147 -5.26 -4.42 -10.77
CA THR A 147 -5.25 -4.48 -9.30
C THR A 147 -4.32 -3.44 -8.66
N SER A 148 -4.32 -3.36 -7.33
CA SER A 148 -3.38 -2.53 -6.57
C SER A 148 -2.04 -3.23 -6.28
N ALA A 149 -1.86 -4.48 -6.72
CA ALA A 149 -0.63 -5.22 -6.48
C ALA A 149 0.56 -4.59 -7.22
N GLY A 150 1.64 -4.30 -6.49
CA GLY A 150 2.83 -3.66 -7.03
C GLY A 150 2.63 -2.17 -7.36
N VAL A 151 1.55 -1.52 -6.94
CA VAL A 151 1.36 -0.07 -7.10
C VAL A 151 1.56 0.61 -5.74
N ARG A 152 2.40 1.65 -5.69
CA ARG A 152 2.52 2.51 -4.51
C ARG A 152 2.34 3.97 -4.87
N VAL A 153 1.60 4.67 -4.03
CA VAL A 153 1.32 6.10 -4.15
C VAL A 153 2.18 6.81 -3.12
N LYS A 154 2.96 7.80 -3.54
CA LYS A 154 3.66 8.70 -2.62
C LYS A 154 2.71 9.82 -2.26
N PRO A 155 2.21 9.90 -1.02
CA PRO A 155 1.45 11.07 -0.58
C PRO A 155 2.34 12.31 -0.76
N GLY A 156 1.74 13.43 -1.16
CA GLY A 156 2.45 14.71 -1.17
C GLY A 156 2.89 15.07 0.26
N GLU A 157 3.88 15.96 0.38
CA GLU A 157 4.24 16.53 1.68
C GLU A 157 2.98 17.09 2.34
N GLN A 158 2.55 16.47 3.44
CA GLN A 158 1.55 17.07 4.30
C GLN A 158 2.24 18.25 4.96
N ASN A 159 1.76 19.46 4.71
CA ASN A 159 2.15 20.59 5.54
C ASN A 159 1.67 20.25 6.96
N GLU A 160 2.61 19.95 7.87
CA GLU A 160 2.34 19.84 9.30
C GLU A 160 1.89 21.21 9.80
N GLY A 161 0.58 21.45 9.71
CA GLY A 161 0.04 22.79 9.74
C GLY A 161 -1.34 22.85 10.36
N SER A 162 -1.53 22.25 11.53
CA SER A 162 -2.48 22.75 12.53
C SER A 162 -2.22 22.06 13.86
N GLY A 163 -1.89 22.83 14.90
CA GLY A 163 -1.69 22.33 16.25
C GLY A 163 -2.90 21.58 16.81
N GLU A 164 -2.69 20.98 17.98
CA GLU A 164 -3.58 20.07 18.74
C GLU A 164 -5.02 20.60 19.00
N PHE A 165 -5.30 21.86 18.64
CA PHE A 165 -6.61 22.48 18.75
C PHE A 165 -6.80 23.53 17.63
N ALA A 166 -7.82 23.37 16.80
CA ALA A 166 -8.17 24.34 15.77
C ALA A 166 -9.70 24.41 15.57
N PHE A 167 -10.22 25.64 15.45
CA PHE A 167 -11.61 25.92 15.12
C PHE A 167 -11.71 26.35 13.65
N MET A 168 -12.82 26.02 12.97
CA MET A 168 -13.05 26.39 11.56
C MET A 168 -12.03 25.78 10.58
N THR A 169 -11.58 24.54 10.83
CA THR A 169 -10.60 23.82 10.00
C THR A 169 -11.13 23.31 8.67
N ASN A 170 -12.44 23.39 8.42
CA ASN A 170 -13.00 22.99 7.12
C ASN A 170 -12.51 23.95 6.02
N GLU A 171 -12.09 23.38 4.89
CA GLU A 171 -11.63 24.14 3.72
C GLU A 171 -12.70 25.12 3.21
N VAL A 172 -13.98 24.79 3.37
CA VAL A 172 -15.11 25.63 2.96
C VAL A 172 -16.04 25.91 4.14
N SER A 173 -16.23 27.19 4.46
CA SER A 173 -17.22 27.67 5.42
C SER A 173 -17.85 28.97 4.93
N SER A 174 -19.19 29.06 4.97
CA SER A 174 -19.95 30.27 4.67
C SER A 174 -19.74 31.42 5.66
N GLU A 175 -19.10 31.14 6.79
CA GLU A 175 -18.81 32.12 7.85
C GLU A 175 -17.38 32.70 7.74
N ARG A 176 -16.59 32.29 6.73
CA ARG A 176 -15.24 32.81 6.49
C ARG A 176 -15.32 34.09 5.64
N HIS A 177 -14.69 35.17 6.12
CA HIS A 177 -14.73 36.47 5.44
C HIS A 177 -13.88 36.42 4.14
N VAL A 178 -14.50 36.69 2.99
CA VAL A 178 -13.95 36.46 1.63
C VAL A 178 -12.97 37.56 1.17
N GLU A 179 -12.85 38.66 1.89
CA GLU A 179 -12.18 39.89 1.40
C GLU A 179 -10.64 39.80 1.30
N LEU A 180 -10.01 38.72 1.76
CA LEU A 180 -8.54 38.58 1.80
C LEU A 180 -7.92 37.72 0.68
N GLU A 181 -8.70 36.95 -0.09
CA GLU A 181 -8.15 36.02 -1.11
C GLU A 181 -8.10 36.60 -2.55
N VAL A 182 -8.50 37.85 -2.77
CA VAL A 182 -8.54 38.48 -4.12
C VAL A 182 -7.24 39.25 -4.46
N ARG A 183 -6.14 38.96 -3.77
CA ARG A 183 -4.80 39.51 -4.09
C ARG A 183 -3.73 38.42 -4.09
N GLU A 184 -3.81 37.51 -5.05
CA GLU A 184 -2.65 36.83 -5.64
C GLU A 184 -2.84 36.66 -7.15
#